data_AF-A0A9X2ESL5-F1
#
_entry.id   AF-A0A9X2ESL5-F1
#
_cell.length_a   1.000
_cell.length_b   1.000
_cell.length_c   1.000
_cell.angle_alpha   90.00
_cell.angle_beta   90.00
_cell.angle_gamma   90.00
#
_symmetry.space_group_name_H-M   'P 1'
#
loop_
_entity.id
_entity.type
_entity.pdbx_description
1 polymer ?
#
loop_
_entity_poly.entity_id
_entity_poly.type
_entity_poly.pdbx_seq_one_letter_code
_entity_poly.pdbx_strand_id
1 'polypeptide(L)'
;MKILIVELFLLLTSFASAEELVVIGNLEFLKDTEITSSEICYEDDEESCHPWATFYLYKMEVVASVDERVTRKQFNVIYGRHALMKNDIHSVKVSLKELPVGNKFGASYQVIEIHEAPEL
;
A
#
# COMPACT_ATOMS: atom_id res chain seq x y z
N MET A 1 18.16 45.78 -30.99
CA MET A 1 16.93 44.95 -31.10
C MET A 1 17.28 43.50 -30.83
N LYS A 2 16.36 42.78 -30.19
CA LYS A 2 16.36 41.37 -29.74
C LYS A 2 16.86 41.13 -28.31
N ILE A 3 15.97 41.45 -27.38
CA ILE A 3 15.89 40.88 -26.04
C ILE A 3 15.46 39.41 -26.21
N LEU A 4 16.29 38.46 -25.80
CA LEU A 4 15.96 37.04 -25.74
C LEU A 4 15.41 36.77 -24.33
N ILE A 5 14.10 36.93 -24.15
CA ILE A 5 13.38 36.35 -23.00
C ILE A 5 12.79 35.06 -23.52
N VAL A 6 13.54 33.97 -23.38
CA VAL A 6 13.04 32.61 -23.64
C VAL A 6 12.81 31.97 -22.28
N GLU A 7 11.55 32.02 -21.87
CA GLU A 7 10.82 30.92 -21.24
C GLU A 7 11.64 29.98 -20.34
N LEU A 8 11.81 30.36 -19.07
CA LEU A 8 12.14 29.44 -17.99
C LEU A 8 10.93 29.33 -17.04
N PHE A 9 9.80 28.85 -17.58
CA PHE A 9 8.53 28.71 -16.86
C PHE A 9 8.02 27.26 -16.88
N LEU A 10 8.90 26.28 -16.65
CA LEU A 10 8.56 24.85 -16.74
C LEU A 10 9.24 23.95 -15.69
N LEU A 11 9.49 24.45 -14.47
CA LEU A 11 10.06 23.63 -13.38
C LEU A 11 9.22 23.61 -12.09
N LEU A 12 7.91 23.77 -12.23
CA LEU A 12 6.95 23.39 -11.19
C LEU A 12 6.11 22.22 -11.73
N THR A 13 6.77 21.15 -12.17
CA THR A 13 6.09 19.87 -12.33
C THR A 13 5.78 19.37 -10.93
N SER A 14 4.53 19.60 -10.54
CA SER A 14 3.80 19.01 -9.42
C SER A 14 4.49 17.77 -8.85
N PHE A 15 5.03 17.90 -7.65
CA PHE A 15 5.22 16.77 -6.76
C PHE A 15 3.81 16.29 -6.33
N ALA A 16 3.10 15.63 -7.24
CA ALA A 16 1.95 14.81 -6.89
C ALA A 16 2.48 13.57 -6.17
N SER A 17 2.91 13.75 -4.92
CA SER A 17 3.07 12.64 -4.00
C SER A 17 1.70 12.01 -3.91
N ALA A 18 1.56 10.76 -4.38
CA ALA A 18 0.32 10.01 -4.20
C ALA A 18 0.04 9.97 -2.69
N GLU A 19 -0.94 10.76 -2.24
CA GLU A 19 -1.27 10.85 -0.82
C GLU A 19 -1.66 9.46 -0.32
N GLU A 20 -1.03 9.03 0.77
CA GLU A 20 -1.40 7.82 1.46
C GLU A 20 -2.72 8.05 2.19
N LEU A 21 -3.68 7.15 2.00
CA LEU A 21 -4.98 7.18 2.67
C LEU A 21 -4.86 6.47 4.01
N VAL A 22 -5.43 7.05 5.07
CA VAL A 22 -5.39 6.46 6.42
C VAL A 22 -6.80 6.10 6.87
N VAL A 23 -6.98 4.83 7.23
CA VAL A 23 -8.28 4.29 7.68
C VAL A 23 -8.11 3.43 8.92
N ILE A 24 -9.18 3.32 9.72
CA ILE A 24 -9.28 2.44 10.87
C ILE A 24 -10.28 1.33 10.54
N GLY A 25 -9.92 0.09 10.82
CA GLY A 25 -10.87 -1.01 10.69
C GLY A 25 -10.25 -2.39 10.88
N ASN A 26 -10.83 -3.37 10.19
CA ASN A 26 -10.48 -4.78 10.32
C ASN A 26 -10.02 -5.34 8.97
N LEU A 27 -9.06 -6.25 9.01
CA LEU A 27 -8.55 -7.00 7.87
C LEU A 27 -8.94 -8.47 8.06
N GLU A 28 -9.83 -8.98 7.20
CA GLU A 28 -10.15 -10.40 7.11
C GLU A 28 -9.18 -11.06 6.12
N PHE A 29 -8.46 -12.09 6.57
CA PHE A 29 -7.50 -12.80 5.72
C PHE A 29 -8.24 -13.62 4.67
N LEU A 30 -7.93 -13.38 3.39
CA LEU A 30 -8.53 -14.14 2.30
C LEU A 30 -7.60 -15.24 1.79
N LYS A 31 -6.35 -14.90 1.45
CA LYS A 31 -5.37 -15.88 0.94
C LYS A 31 -3.94 -15.39 0.91
N ASP A 32 -3.02 -16.34 0.84
CA ASP A 32 -1.66 -16.15 0.31
C ASP A 32 -1.72 -15.96 -1.20
N THR A 33 -1.06 -14.92 -1.72
CA THR A 33 -1.00 -14.70 -3.16
C THR A 33 0.14 -15.48 -3.81
N GLU A 34 1.06 -16.05 -3.01
CA GLU A 34 2.29 -16.72 -3.45
C GLU A 34 3.24 -15.82 -4.25
N ILE A 35 2.94 -14.51 -4.33
CA ILE A 35 3.76 -13.52 -5.02
C ILE A 35 4.71 -12.90 -4.02
N THR A 36 6.02 -13.03 -4.28
CA THR A 36 7.07 -12.42 -3.47
C THR A 36 6.87 -10.92 -3.32
N SER A 37 6.88 -10.43 -2.07
CA SER A 37 6.83 -9.02 -1.71
C SER A 37 8.17 -8.49 -1.23
N SER A 38 9.03 -9.36 -0.69
CA SER A 38 10.41 -9.04 -0.35
C SER A 38 11.27 -10.29 -0.40
N GLU A 39 12.55 -10.06 -0.66
CA GLU A 39 13.60 -11.07 -0.68
C GLU A 39 14.62 -10.74 0.40
N ILE A 40 15.29 -11.78 0.88
CA ILE A 40 16.47 -11.68 1.72
C ILE A 40 17.65 -12.24 0.94
N CYS A 41 18.72 -11.45 0.81
CA CYS A 41 19.96 -11.87 0.17
C CYS A 41 21.01 -12.08 1.26
N TYR A 42 21.67 -13.25 1.23
CA TYR A 42 22.72 -13.57 2.20
C TYR A 42 24.09 -13.03 1.78
N GLU A 43 24.27 -12.79 0.49
CA GLU A 43 25.46 -12.22 -0.13
C GLU A 43 25.05 -11.10 -1.10
N ASP A 44 26.02 -10.35 -1.63
CA ASP A 44 25.79 -9.26 -2.60
C ASP A 44 25.62 -9.79 -4.05
N ASP A 45 25.12 -11.01 -4.21
CA ASP A 45 24.82 -11.63 -5.50
C ASP A 45 23.36 -12.10 -5.57
N GLU A 46 22.78 -12.07 -6.78
CA GLU A 46 21.37 -12.40 -7.04
C GLU A 46 21.04 -13.88 -6.78
N GLU A 47 22.03 -14.79 -6.85
CA GLU A 47 21.81 -16.22 -6.64
C GLU A 47 21.59 -16.55 -5.15
N SER A 48 22.08 -15.69 -4.25
CA SER A 48 21.91 -15.78 -2.81
C SER A 48 20.57 -15.23 -2.28
N CYS A 49 19.75 -14.64 -3.16
CA CYS A 49 18.48 -14.03 -2.79
C CYS A 49 17.34 -15.05 -2.74
N HIS A 50 16.62 -15.10 -1.62
CA HIS A 50 15.48 -15.98 -1.42
C HIS A 50 14.22 -15.20 -1.01
N PRO A 51 13.01 -15.65 -1.40
CA PRO A 51 11.77 -15.02 -0.95
C PRO A 51 11.69 -15.00 0.58
N TRP A 52 11.55 -13.80 1.16
CA TRP A 52 11.41 -13.57 2.59
C TRP A 52 9.94 -13.38 3.00
N ALA A 53 9.15 -12.70 2.15
CA ALA A 53 7.73 -12.52 2.36
C ALA A 53 6.96 -12.60 1.04
N THR A 54 5.67 -12.95 1.14
CA THR A 54 4.71 -12.87 0.04
C THR A 54 3.67 -11.79 0.34
N PHE A 55 2.99 -11.32 -0.69
CA PHE A 55 1.78 -10.53 -0.51
C PHE A 55 0.63 -11.44 -0.04
N TYR A 56 -0.08 -10.99 0.98
CA TYR A 56 -1.36 -11.53 1.42
C TYR A 56 -2.50 -10.67 0.92
N LEU A 57 -3.60 -11.30 0.51
CA LEU A 57 -4.82 -10.63 0.16
C LEU A 57 -5.76 -10.62 1.38
N TYR A 58 -6.25 -9.42 1.70
CA TYR A 58 -7.18 -9.17 2.78
C TYR A 58 -8.42 -8.47 2.26
N LYS A 59 -9.56 -8.69 2.93
CA LYS A 59 -10.72 -7.82 2.83
C LYS A 59 -10.65 -6.81 3.97
N MET A 60 -10.55 -5.53 3.62
CA MET A 60 -10.64 -4.43 4.56
C MET A 60 -12.10 -4.09 4.81
N GLU A 61 -12.50 -4.03 6.08
CA GLU A 61 -13.73 -3.40 6.54
C GLU A 61 -13.39 -2.12 7.30
N VAL A 62 -13.81 -0.98 6.76
CA VAL A 62 -13.56 0.34 7.33
C VAL A 62 -14.59 0.62 8.42
N VAL A 63 -14.10 0.79 9.65
CA VAL A 63 -14.88 1.18 10.82
C VAL A 63 -14.94 2.71 10.93
N ALA A 64 -13.82 3.38 10.69
CA ALA A 64 -13.72 4.83 10.62
C ALA A 64 -12.69 5.23 9.55
N SER A 65 -12.91 6.31 8.83
CA SER A 65 -11.89 6.91 7.97
C SER A 65 -11.47 8.26 8.53
N VAL A 66 -10.16 8.53 8.47
CA VAL A 66 -9.65 9.89 8.72
C VAL A 66 -9.78 10.74 7.45
N ASP A 67 -9.94 10.09 6.29
CA ASP A 67 -9.99 10.70 4.97
C ASP A 67 -11.38 10.56 4.32
N GLU A 68 -11.94 11.69 3.86
CA GLU A 68 -13.25 11.77 3.20
C GLU A 68 -13.29 11.09 1.82
N ARG A 69 -12.13 10.85 1.19
CA ARG A 69 -12.03 10.14 -0.10
C ARG A 69 -12.41 8.67 0.00
N VAL A 70 -12.37 8.11 1.21
CA VAL A 70 -12.75 6.72 1.47
C VAL A 70 -14.26 6.60 1.54
N THR A 71 -14.88 6.49 0.37
CA THR A 71 -16.34 6.39 0.23
C THR A 71 -16.88 4.97 0.40
N ARG A 72 -16.03 3.96 0.21
CA ARG A 72 -16.38 2.54 0.32
C ARG A 72 -16.03 2.01 1.70
N LYS A 73 -17.00 1.35 2.34
CA LYS A 73 -16.79 0.70 3.64
C LYS A 73 -16.05 -0.63 3.55
N GLN A 74 -15.99 -1.26 2.37
CA GLN A 74 -15.30 -2.54 2.18
C GLN A 74 -14.56 -2.56 0.85
N PHE A 75 -13.33 -3.09 0.85
CA PHE A 75 -12.51 -3.28 -0.34
C PHE A 75 -11.36 -4.27 -0.07
N ASN A 76 -10.79 -4.85 -1.12
CA ASN A 76 -9.64 -5.75 -0.99
C ASN A 76 -8.33 -4.96 -0.93
N VAL A 77 -7.40 -5.40 -0.10
CA VAL A 77 -6.05 -4.84 0.03
C VAL A 77 -4.99 -5.94 0.00
N ILE A 78 -3.78 -5.60 -0.43
CA ILE A 78 -2.61 -6.47 -0.25
C ILE A 78 -1.66 -5.96 0.83
N TYR A 79 -1.01 -6.87 1.54
CA TYR A 79 0.01 -6.56 2.54
C TYR A 79 1.18 -7.53 2.47
N GLY A 80 2.42 -7.04 2.50
CA GLY A 80 3.61 -7.83 2.16
C GLY A 80 4.82 -7.66 3.06
N ARG A 81 4.67 -7.21 4.32
CA ARG A 81 5.84 -7.00 5.21
C ARG A 81 6.26 -8.21 6.04
N HIS A 82 5.39 -9.20 6.29
CA HIS A 82 5.72 -10.28 7.23
C HIS A 82 5.03 -11.61 6.92
N ALA A 83 5.81 -12.68 6.70
CA ALA A 83 5.36 -14.00 6.24
C ALA A 83 4.42 -14.79 7.21
N LEU A 84 4.19 -14.28 8.42
CA LEU A 84 3.36 -14.94 9.45
C LEU A 84 1.98 -14.29 9.65
N MET A 85 1.62 -13.28 8.86
CA MET A 85 0.29 -12.66 8.95
C MET A 85 -0.72 -13.41 8.09
N LYS A 86 -1.06 -14.64 8.47
CA LYS A 86 -2.11 -15.45 7.83
C LYS A 86 -3.34 -15.56 8.72
N ASN A 87 -3.72 -14.46 9.37
CA ASN A 87 -4.82 -14.39 10.33
C ASN A 87 -5.56 -13.07 10.14
N ASP A 88 -6.80 -13.02 10.62
CA ASP A 88 -7.55 -11.78 10.72
C ASP A 88 -6.85 -10.80 11.67
N ILE A 89 -6.89 -9.51 11.32
CA ILE A 89 -6.29 -8.43 12.09
C ILE A 89 -7.39 -7.42 12.40
N HIS A 90 -7.69 -7.23 13.68
CA HIS A 90 -8.80 -6.38 14.12
C HIS A 90 -8.29 -5.07 14.72
N SER A 91 -9.13 -4.04 14.64
CA SER A 91 -8.89 -2.74 15.28
C SER A 91 -7.52 -2.14 14.94
N VAL A 92 -7.25 -1.98 13.64
CA VAL A 92 -5.99 -1.43 13.14
C VAL A 92 -6.18 -0.12 12.39
N LYS A 93 -5.21 0.77 12.56
CA LYS A 93 -5.00 1.93 11.71
C LYS A 93 -4.04 1.53 10.57
N VAL A 94 -4.49 1.66 9.34
CA VAL A 94 -3.71 1.28 8.15
C VAL A 94 -3.47 2.46 7.23
N SER A 95 -2.23 2.58 6.75
CA SER A 95 -1.85 3.50 5.68
C SER A 95 -1.92 2.75 4.35
N LEU A 96 -2.65 3.32 3.39
CA LEU A 96 -3.01 2.69 2.13
C LEU A 96 -2.45 3.49 0.96
N LYS A 97 -1.87 2.78 -0.01
CA LYS A 97 -1.51 3.30 -1.32
C LYS A 97 -2.43 2.71 -2.37
N GLU A 98 -3.01 3.55 -3.21
CA GLU A 98 -3.88 3.09 -4.30
C GLU A 98 -3.09 2.26 -5.33
N LEU A 99 -3.70 1.17 -5.79
CA LEU A 99 -3.14 0.30 -6.81
C LEU A 99 -3.78 0.57 -8.17
N PRO A 100 -3.04 0.36 -9.27
CA PRO A 100 -3.62 0.42 -10.61
C PRO A 100 -4.82 -0.51 -10.76
N VAL A 101 -5.86 -0.02 -11.44
CA VAL A 101 -7.05 -0.81 -11.77
C VAL A 101 -6.64 -2.02 -12.63
N GLY A 102 -7.18 -3.20 -12.30
CA GLY A 102 -6.87 -4.44 -13.02
C GLY A 102 -5.54 -5.09 -12.66
N ASN A 103 -4.91 -4.69 -11.54
CA ASN A 103 -3.72 -5.36 -11.05
C ASN A 103 -3.96 -6.86 -10.79
N LYS A 104 -2.89 -7.65 -10.85
CA LYS A 104 -2.90 -9.11 -10.70
C LYS A 104 -3.47 -9.62 -9.37
N PHE A 105 -3.57 -8.78 -8.36
CA PHE A 105 -4.08 -9.14 -7.04
C PHE A 105 -5.60 -8.99 -6.91
N GLY A 106 -6.24 -8.23 -7.81
CA GLY A 106 -7.65 -7.86 -7.66
C GLY A 106 -7.92 -7.00 -6.41
N ALA A 107 -6.90 -6.25 -5.96
CA ALA A 107 -6.96 -5.38 -4.78
C ALA A 107 -7.09 -3.90 -5.19
N SER A 108 -7.73 -3.09 -4.36
CA SER A 108 -7.82 -1.65 -4.59
C SER A 108 -6.62 -0.89 -4.02
N TYR A 109 -6.05 -1.39 -2.92
CA TYR A 109 -4.95 -0.72 -2.22
C TYR A 109 -3.87 -1.70 -1.77
N GLN A 110 -2.66 -1.18 -1.56
CA GLN A 110 -1.60 -1.82 -0.81
C GLN A 110 -1.51 -1.18 0.57
N VAL A 111 -1.48 -2.01 1.61
CA VAL A 111 -1.16 -1.60 2.97
C VAL A 111 0.34 -1.33 3.05
N ILE A 112 0.71 -0.11 3.41
CA ILE A 112 2.09 0.33 3.61
C ILE A 112 2.49 0.11 5.07
N GLU A 113 1.62 0.52 6.00
CA GLU A 113 1.82 0.38 7.43
C GLU A 113 0.55 -0.05 8.14
N ILE A 114 0.73 -0.79 9.24
CA ILE A 114 -0.31 -1.20 10.16
C ILE A 114 0.14 -0.75 11.56
N HIS A 115 -0.75 -0.06 12.26
CA HIS A 115 -0.59 0.35 13.65
C HIS A 115 -1.82 -0.10 14.43
N GLU A 116 -1.68 -0.27 15.74
CA GLU A 116 -2.84 -0.45 16.63
C GLU A 116 -3.76 0.77 16.51
N ALA A 117 -5.07 0.56 16.40
CA ALA A 117 -6.01 1.67 16.38
C ALA A 117 -6.00 2.37 17.75
N PRO A 118 -6.07 3.72 17.79
CA PRO A 118 -6.33 4.40 19.04
C PRO A 118 -7.68 3.96 19.61
N GLU A 119 -7.80 3.85 20.94
CA GLU A 119 -9.10 3.66 21.59
C GLU A 119 -10.05 4.78 21.15
N LEU A 120 -11.17 4.42 20.52
CA LEU A 120 -12.20 5.34 20.01
C LEU A 120 -13.26 5.63 21.08
#